data_AF-A0A0A8JM88-F1
#
_entry.id   AF-A0A0A8JM88-F1
#
_cell.length_a   1.000
_cell.length_b   1.000
_cell.length_c   1.000
_cell.angle_alpha   90.00
_cell.angle_beta   90.00
_cell.angle_gamma   90.00
#
_symmetry.space_group_name_H-M   'P 1'
#
loop_
_entity.id
_entity.type
_entity.pdbx_description
1 polymer ?
#
loop_
_entity_poly.entity_id
_entity_poly.type
_entity_poly.pdbx_seq_one_letter_code
_entity_poly.pdbx_strand_id
1 'polypeptide(L)' 'MVTINPDQEIYAAECCLRVAFKRLKKGDYEQALKRTEDAIRSLKVLRENEKTD' A
#
# COMPACT_ATOMS: atom_id res chain seq x y z
N MET A 1 -7.44 -10.41 -18.58
CA MET A 1 -7.22 -9.04 -18.08
C MET A 1 -7.61 -9.01 -16.63
N VAL A 2 -6.67 -8.71 -15.72
CA VAL A 2 -7.00 -8.47 -14.31
C VAL A 2 -7.50 -7.04 -14.26
N THR A 3 -8.80 -6.86 -14.02
CA THR A 3 -9.39 -5.54 -13.86
C THR A 3 -8.92 -4.99 -12.51
N ILE A 4 -7.89 -4.16 -12.52
CA ILE A 4 -7.40 -3.52 -11.30
C ILE A 4 -8.37 -2.39 -11.00
N ASN A 5 -9.02 -2.47 -9.83
CA ASN A 5 -9.91 -1.43 -9.36
C ASN A 5 -9.07 -0.41 -8.57
N PRO A 6 -8.88 0.81 -9.09
CA PRO A 6 -7.99 1.79 -8.48
C PRO A 6 -8.39 2.18 -7.07
N ASP A 7 -9.69 2.33 -6.80
CA ASP A 7 -10.20 2.65 -5.47
C ASP A 7 -9.89 1.55 -4.44
N GLN A 8 -9.90 0.28 -4.87
CA GLN A 8 -9.59 -0.84 -3.97
C GLN A 8 -8.11 -0.90 -3.59
N GLU A 9 -7.22 -0.65 -4.55
CA GLU A 9 -5.77 -0.63 -4.29
C GLU A 9 -5.34 0.59 -3.48
N ILE A 10 -5.97 1.75 -3.69
CA ILE A 10 -5.79 2.94 -2.84
C ILE A 10 -6.23 2.62 -1.40
N TYR A 11 -7.42 2.04 -1.23
CA TYR A 11 -7.92 1.66 0.09
C TYR A 11 -7.02 0.63 0.79
N ALA A 12 -6.49 -0.35 0.04
CA ALA A 12 -5.56 -1.35 0.56
C ALA A 12 -4.26 -0.69 1.04
N ALA A 13 -3.71 0.26 0.27
CA ALA A 13 -2.53 1.02 0.63
C ALA A 13 -2.75 1.86 1.90
N GLU A 14 -3.88 2.57 1.99
CA GLU A 14 -4.26 3.34 3.19
C GLU A 14 -4.37 2.46 4.43
N CYS A 15 -5.00 1.29 4.30
CA CYS A 15 -5.10 0.34 5.40
C CYS A 15 -3.72 -0.15 5.87
N CYS A 16 -2.82 -0.44 4.93
CA CYS A 16 -1.45 -0.84 5.24
C CYS A 16 -0.67 0.28 5.96
N LEU A 17 -0.80 1.53 5.50
CA LEU A 17 -0.17 2.69 6.14
C LEU A 17 -0.71 2.95 7.54
N ARG A 18 -2.02 2.79 7.77
CA ARG A 18 -2.62 2.93 9.10
C ARG A 18 -2.07 1.90 10.09
N VAL A 19 -1.87 0.65 9.65
CA VAL A 19 -1.25 -0.40 10.45
C VAL A 19 0.23 -0.11 10.70
N ALA A 20 0.96 0.34 9.67
CA ALA A 20 2.37 0.73 9.79
C ALA A 20 2.54 1.83 10.85
N PHE A 21 1.69 2.86 10.82
CA PHE A 21 1.72 3.96 11.78
C PHE A 21 1.44 3.51 13.22
N LYS A 22 0.49 2.60 13.39
CA LYS A 22 0.21 1.99 14.72
C LYS A 22 1.40 1.21 15.25
N ARG A 23 2.16 0.53 14.38
CA ARG A 23 3.35 -0.24 14.74
C ARG A 23 4.55 0.64 15.02
N LEU A 24 4.75 1.70 14.24
CA LEU A 24 5.74 2.76 14.51
C LEU A 24 5.59 3.31 15.93
N LYS A 25 4.36 3.65 16.34
CA LYS A 25 4.06 4.14 17.69
C LYS A 25 4.37 3.13 18.80
N LYS A 26 4.41 1.84 18.48
CA LYS A 26 4.74 0.76 19.42
C LYS A 26 6.23 0.43 19.45
N GLY A 27 7.04 1.03 18.57
CA GLY A 27 8.45 0.68 18.39
C GLY A 27 8.68 -0.56 17.51
N ASP A 28 7.64 -1.12 16.88
CA ASP A 28 7.74 -2.29 15.99
C ASP A 28 8.20 -1.86 14.58
N TYR A 29 9.42 -1.34 14.47
CA TYR A 29 9.90 -0.67 13.25
C TYR A 29 9.98 -1.59 12.04
N GLU A 30 10.46 -2.82 12.19
CA GLU A 30 10.57 -3.78 11.07
C GLU A 30 9.20 -4.11 10.46
N GLN A 31 8.20 -4.32 11.31
CA GLN A 31 6.85 -4.61 10.83
C GLN A 31 6.15 -3.38 10.27
N ALA A 32 6.48 -2.18 10.77
CA ALA A 32 6.00 -0.94 10.17
C ALA A 32 6.60 -0.71 8.77
N LEU A 33 7.91 -0.97 8.61
CA LEU A 33 8.59 -0.90 7.32
C LEU A 33 7.95 -1.85 6.32
N LYS A 34 7.79 -3.13 6.68
CA LYS A 34 7.14 -4.13 5.83
C LYS A 34 5.74 -3.69 5.35
N ARG A 35 4.93 -3.11 6.25
CA ARG A 35 3.59 -2.61 5.88
C ARG A 35 3.62 -1.39 4.99
N THR A 36 4.63 -0.56 5.13
CA THR A 36 4.85 0.59 4.24
C THR A 36 5.26 0.11 2.84
N GLU A 37 6.11 -0.91 2.76
CA GLU A 37 6.51 -1.53 1.49
C GLU A 37 5.33 -2.19 0.76
N ASP A 38 4.46 -2.89 1.49
CA ASP A 38 3.22 -3.46 0.95
C ASP A 38 2.34 -2.35 0.34
N ALA A 39 2.16 -1.21 1.03
CA ALA A 39 1.39 -0.07 0.53
C ALA A 39 2.00 0.55 -0.73
N ILE A 40 3.33 0.72 -0.75
CA ILE A 40 4.06 1.24 -1.92
C ILE A 40 3.87 0.33 -3.13
N ARG A 41 3.83 -1.00 -2.92
CA ARG A 41 3.62 -1.96 -4.01
C ARG A 41 2.26 -1.79 -4.67
N SER A 42 1.18 -1.70 -3.89
CA SER A 42 -0.17 -1.44 -4.42
C SER A 42 -0.24 -0.14 -5.22
N LEU A 43 0.33 0.95 -4.70
CA LEU A 43 0.34 2.24 -5.40
C LEU A 43 1.20 2.23 -6.68
N LYS A 44 2.30 1.46 -6.69
CA LYS A 44 3.12 1.28 -7.90
C LYS A 44 2.36 0.53 -8.99
N VAL A 45 1.66 -0.54 -8.63
CA VAL A 45 0.82 -1.30 -9.56
C VAL A 45 -0.23 -0.37 -10.18
N LEU A 46 -0.86 0.50 -9.39
CA LEU A 46 -1.79 1.49 -9.92
C LEU A 46 -1.15 2.44 -10.93
N ARG A 47 -0.03 3.05 -10.55
CA ARG A 47 0.68 4.00 -11.41
C ARG A 47 1.16 3.37 -12.72
N GLU A 48 1.54 2.10 -12.70
CA GLU A 48 1.93 1.37 -13.91
C GLU A 48 0.73 1.11 -14.82
N ASN A 49 -0.44 0.81 -14.26
CA ASN A 49 -1.66 0.63 -15.06
C ASN A 49 -2.19 1.95 -15.62
N GLU A 50 -2.16 3.04 -14.86
CA GLU A 50 -2.54 4.38 -15.36
C GLU A 50 -1.63 4.91 -16.48
N LYS A 51 -0.39 4.42 -16.59
CA LYS A 51 0.53 4.79 -17.68
C LYS A 51 0.31 4.00 -18.96
N THR A 52 -0.48 2.93 -18.90
CA THR A 52 -0.68 1.99 -20.01
C THR A 52 -2.04 2.17 -20.69
N ASP A 53 -2.86 3.12 -20.22
CA ASP A 53 -4.09 3.62 -20.85
C ASP A 53 -3.82 4.90 -21.65
#